data_AF-A0A7V3HBM9-F1
#
_entry.id   AF-A0A7V3HBM9-F1
#
_cell.length_a   1.000
_cell.length_b   1.000
_cell.length_c   1.000
_cell.angle_alpha   90.00
_cell.angle_beta   90.00
_cell.angle_gamma   90.00
#
_symmetry.space_group_name_H-M   'P 1'
#
loop_
_entity.id
_entity.type
_entity.pdbx_description
1 polymer ?
#
loop_
_entity_poly.entity_id
_entity_poly.type
_entity_poly.pdbx_seq_one_letter_code
_entity_poly.pdbx_strand_id
1 'polypeptide(L)'
;MDQPLWTFANKSFINDILSLAGGKNIFSEINDSYFKTSVEEIVRRNPEIIITNGEEKFFYENAIFSKVSAVQKKKVYKLSEKQRDLISRPVPRITEIIKEMSVIINE
;
A
#
# COMPACT_ATOMS: atom_id res chain seq x y z
N MET A 1 18.70 9.24 -11.12
CA MET A 1 17.49 8.78 -11.85
C MET A 1 16.56 8.24 -10.79
N ASP A 2 15.40 8.84 -10.61
CA ASP A 2 14.38 8.29 -9.73
C ASP A 2 13.94 6.94 -10.26
N GLN A 3 14.06 5.89 -9.45
CA GLN A 3 13.53 4.59 -9.81
C GLN A 3 12.00 4.67 -9.71
N PRO A 4 11.25 4.39 -10.79
CA PRO A 4 9.80 4.46 -10.75
C PRO A 4 9.26 3.39 -9.79
N LEU A 5 8.43 3.81 -8.85
CA LEU A 5 7.71 2.91 -7.95
C LEU A 5 6.42 2.46 -8.62
N TRP A 6 6.09 1.17 -8.52
CA TRP A 6 4.81 0.66 -8.99
C TRP A 6 3.83 0.58 -7.82
N THR A 7 2.60 1.00 -8.07
CA THR A 7 1.51 0.87 -7.10
C THR A 7 0.21 0.51 -7.81
N PHE A 8 -0.80 0.12 -7.03
CA PHE A 8 -2.13 -0.23 -7.51
C PHE A 8 -3.06 0.99 -7.48
N ALA A 9 -3.98 1.04 -8.43
CA ALA A 9 -4.95 2.12 -8.63
C ALA A 9 -6.39 1.59 -8.57
N ASN A 10 -7.36 2.42 -8.95
CA ASN A 10 -8.78 2.20 -8.69
C ASN A 10 -9.34 0.89 -9.26
N LYS A 11 -8.88 0.45 -10.45
CA LYS A 11 -9.37 -0.78 -11.10
C LYS A 11 -8.64 -2.05 -10.64
N SER A 12 -7.83 -1.97 -9.59
CA SER A 12 -7.15 -3.15 -9.06
C SER A 12 -8.05 -3.90 -8.08
N PHE A 13 -7.97 -5.21 -8.11
CA PHE A 13 -8.60 -6.06 -7.10
C PHE A 13 -8.10 -5.74 -5.67
N ILE A 14 -6.83 -5.32 -5.54
CA ILE A 14 -6.27 -4.89 -4.25
C ILE A 14 -6.97 -3.64 -3.72
N ASN A 15 -7.35 -2.71 -4.60
CA ASN A 15 -8.12 -1.52 -4.22
C ASN A 15 -9.52 -1.88 -3.68
N ASP A 16 -10.17 -2.90 -4.25
CA ASP A 16 -11.45 -3.40 -3.75
C ASP A 16 -11.30 -3.99 -2.34
N ILE A 17 -10.28 -4.82 -2.11
CA ILE A 17 -9.99 -5.36 -0.77
C ILE A 17 -9.70 -4.25 0.22
N LEU A 18 -8.84 -3.28 -0.16
CA LEU A 18 -8.50 -2.14 0.68
C LEU A 18 -9.76 -1.37 1.10
N SER A 19 -10.64 -1.11 0.13
CA SER A 19 -11.90 -0.38 0.36
C SER A 19 -12.84 -1.16 1.28
N LEU A 20 -13.00 -2.46 1.06
CA LEU A 20 -13.81 -3.34 1.91
C LEU A 20 -13.26 -3.45 3.34
N ALA A 21 -11.94 -3.34 3.49
CA ALA A 21 -11.27 -3.33 4.79
C ALA A 21 -11.31 -1.96 5.50
N GLY A 22 -11.92 -0.94 4.87
CA GLY A 22 -12.12 0.41 5.43
C GLY A 22 -11.05 1.43 5.04
N GLY A 23 -10.11 1.05 4.17
CA GLY A 23 -9.03 1.92 3.71
C GLY A 23 -9.44 2.80 2.52
N LYS A 24 -8.71 3.91 2.35
CA LYS A 24 -8.84 4.78 1.18
C LYS A 24 -7.52 4.83 0.42
N ASN A 25 -7.52 4.38 -0.83
CA ASN A 25 -6.34 4.48 -1.69
C ASN A 25 -6.06 5.96 -2.03
N ILE A 26 -4.84 6.42 -1.74
CA ILE A 26 -4.39 7.78 -2.08
C ILE A 26 -4.35 8.02 -3.59
N PHE A 27 -4.43 6.99 -4.44
CA PHE A 27 -4.47 7.05 -5.91
C PHE A 27 -5.81 6.56 -6.50
N SER A 28 -6.90 6.64 -5.72
CA SER A 28 -8.23 6.17 -6.14
C SER A 28 -8.82 6.93 -7.33
N GLU A 29 -8.28 8.09 -7.70
CA GLU A 29 -8.69 8.82 -8.91
C GLU A 29 -8.01 8.31 -10.19
N ILE A 30 -6.96 7.50 -10.08
CA ILE A 30 -6.26 6.94 -11.25
C ILE A 30 -7.10 5.78 -11.82
N ASN A 31 -7.54 5.94 -13.07
CA ASN A 31 -8.44 5.00 -13.74
C ASN A 31 -7.73 3.81 -14.41
N ASP A 32 -6.77 3.22 -13.70
CA ASP A 32 -5.95 2.08 -14.12
C ASP A 32 -5.94 1.01 -13.02
N SER A 33 -5.42 -0.18 -13.30
CA SER A 33 -5.18 -1.23 -12.29
C SER A 33 -3.83 -1.04 -11.62
N TYR A 34 -2.76 -0.83 -12.37
CA TYR A 34 -1.41 -0.61 -11.84
C TYR A 34 -0.69 0.45 -12.66
N PHE A 35 0.08 1.30 -12.01
CA PHE A 35 0.80 2.37 -12.70
C PHE A 35 2.11 2.69 -11.99
N LYS A 36 2.98 3.41 -12.71
CA LYS A 36 4.22 3.96 -12.16
C LYS A 36 3.95 5.31 -11.51
N THR A 37 4.44 5.48 -10.29
CA THR A 37 4.43 6.74 -9.55
C THR A 37 5.87 7.12 -9.16
N SER A 38 6.03 8.34 -8.64
CA SER A 38 7.31 8.85 -8.13
C SER A 38 7.29 8.95 -6.60
N VAL A 39 8.48 9.08 -6.01
CA VAL A 39 8.63 9.29 -4.56
C VAL A 39 7.98 10.61 -4.15
N GLU A 40 8.19 11.67 -4.91
CA GLU A 40 7.66 13.02 -4.68
C GLU A 40 6.13 13.01 -4.65
N GLU A 41 5.51 12.23 -5.53
CA GLU A 41 4.06 12.12 -5.59
C GLU A 41 3.48 11.42 -4.35
N ILE A 42 4.18 10.39 -3.83
CA ILE A 42 3.81 9.74 -2.56
C ILE A 42 3.97 10.72 -1.39
N VAL A 43 5.08 11.48 -1.35
CA VAL A 43 5.30 12.49 -0.31
C VAL A 43 4.23 13.58 -0.35
N ARG A 44 3.88 14.07 -1.55
CA ARG A 44 2.85 15.10 -1.76
C ARG A 44 1.49 14.64 -1.27
N ARG A 45 1.13 13.37 -1.51
CA ARG A 45 -0.14 12.78 -1.06
C ARG A 45 -0.15 12.38 0.40
N ASN A 46 1.02 12.23 1.01
CA ASN A 46 1.22 12.04 2.44
C ASN A 46 0.33 10.92 3.05
N PRO A 47 0.49 9.65 2.64
CA PRO A 47 -0.32 8.56 3.16
C PRO A 47 -0.13 8.36 4.68
N GLU A 48 -1.20 7.91 5.34
CA GLU A 48 -1.18 7.56 6.76
C GLU A 48 -0.61 6.17 7.04
N ILE A 49 -0.70 5.28 6.05
CA ILE A 49 -0.21 3.90 6.08
C ILE A 49 0.48 3.60 4.75
N ILE A 50 1.61 2.91 4.79
CA ILE A 50 2.28 2.36 3.60
C ILE A 50 2.27 0.84 3.72
N ILE A 51 1.75 0.14 2.71
CA ILE A 51 1.80 -1.32 2.59
C ILE A 51 2.72 -1.65 1.42
N THR A 52 3.73 -2.49 1.65
CA THR A 52 4.80 -2.74 0.66
C THR A 52 5.16 -4.22 0.54
N ASN A 53 5.63 -4.60 -0.64
CA ASN A 53 6.32 -5.88 -0.87
C ASN A 53 7.85 -5.75 -0.73
N GLY A 54 8.37 -4.52 -0.64
CA GLY A 54 9.80 -4.24 -0.45
C GLY A 54 10.21 -4.21 1.02
N GLU A 55 11.44 -3.82 1.29
CA GLU A 55 11.93 -3.63 2.66
C GLU A 55 11.37 -2.33 3.26
N GLU A 56 10.85 -2.39 4.49
CA GLU A 56 10.35 -1.20 5.21
C GLU A 56 11.46 -0.16 5.42
N LYS A 57 12.71 -0.63 5.60
CA LYS A 57 13.91 0.20 5.74
C LYS A 57 14.07 1.20 4.59
N PHE A 58 13.62 0.86 3.38
CA PHE A 58 13.64 1.80 2.25
C PHE A 58 12.90 3.11 2.59
N PHE A 59 11.77 3.03 3.28
CA PHE A 59 10.97 4.20 3.66
C PHE A 59 11.54 4.91 4.89
N TYR A 60 12.11 4.17 5.84
CA TYR A 60 12.64 4.74 7.08
C TYR A 60 14.02 5.40 6.90
N GLU A 61 14.88 4.87 6.03
CA GLU A 61 16.25 5.35 5.81
C GLU A 61 16.34 6.43 4.71
N ASN A 62 15.31 6.56 3.88
CA ASN A 62 15.26 7.57 2.83
C ASN A 62 14.69 8.90 3.36
N ALA A 63 15.56 9.91 3.43
CA ALA A 63 15.24 11.23 3.97
C ALA A 63 14.05 11.92 3.29
N ILE A 64 13.75 11.61 2.02
CA ILE A 64 12.61 12.18 1.30
C ILE A 64 11.28 11.79 1.96
N PHE A 65 11.20 10.59 2.54
CA PHE A 65 10.00 10.10 3.22
C PHE A 65 9.89 10.56 4.69
N SER A 66 10.89 11.25 5.24
CA SER A 66 10.93 11.66 6.67
C SER A 66 9.74 12.52 7.11
N LYS A 67 9.06 13.19 6.17
CA LYS A 67 7.87 14.02 6.41
C LYS A 67 6.55 13.31 6.17
N VAL A 68 6.57 12.05 5.70
CA VAL A 68 5.36 11.28 5.42
C VAL A 68 4.79 10.73 6.72
N SER A 69 3.47 10.89 6.89
CA SER A 69 2.75 10.53 8.12
C SER A 69 2.94 9.06 8.48
N ALA A 70 2.85 8.16 7.51
CA ALA A 70 3.14 6.73 7.71
C ALA A 70 4.53 6.48 8.29
N VAL A 71 5.55 7.19 7.82
CA VAL A 71 6.94 7.01 8.29
C VAL A 71 7.14 7.61 9.68
N GLN A 72 6.60 8.81 9.93
CA GLN A 72 6.67 9.46 11.24
C GLN A 72 5.95 8.65 12.33
N LYS A 73 4.84 8.00 11.98
CA LYS A 73 4.03 7.18 12.89
C LYS A 73 4.45 5.71 12.92
N LYS A 74 5.51 5.31 12.20
CA LYS A 74 5.96 3.91 12.05
C LYS A 74 4.88 2.95 11.54
N LYS A 75 4.03 3.43 10.64
CA LYS A 75 2.96 2.69 9.96
C LYS A 75 3.36 2.30 8.53
N VAL A 76 4.54 1.70 8.40
CA VAL A 76 5.02 1.06 7.16
C VAL A 76 5.01 -0.44 7.41
N TYR A 77 4.22 -1.16 6.63
CA TYR A 77 3.98 -2.59 6.82
C TYR A 77 4.43 -3.38 5.61
N LYS A 78 5.37 -4.31 5.80
CA LYS A 78 5.73 -5.29 4.78
C LYS A 78 4.73 -6.45 4.80
N LEU A 79 4.18 -6.79 3.64
CA LEU A 79 3.33 -7.96 3.51
C LEU A 79 4.13 -9.24 3.76
N SER A 80 3.63 -10.07 4.67
CA SER A 80 4.16 -11.41 4.89
C SER A 80 4.00 -12.30 3.66
N GLU A 81 4.76 -13.40 3.59
CA GLU A 81 4.59 -14.46 2.57
C GLU A 81 3.11 -14.90 2.45
N LYS A 82 2.45 -15.14 3.60
CA LYS A 82 1.04 -15.53 3.65
C LYS A 82 0.12 -14.47 3.03
N GLN A 83 0.30 -13.21 3.38
CA GLN A 83 -0.53 -12.11 2.88
C GLN A 83 -0.30 -11.87 1.38
N ARG A 84 0.94 -12.04 0.89
CA ARG A 84 1.25 -12.00 -0.54
C ARG A 84 0.60 -13.15 -1.31
N ASP A 85 0.68 -14.39 -0.79
CA ASP A 85 0.01 -15.55 -1.40
C ASP A 85 -1.51 -15.33 -1.47
N LEU A 86 -2.11 -14.88 -0.38
CA LEU A 86 -3.51 -14.48 -0.28
C LEU A 86 -3.90 -13.48 -1.39
N ILE A 87 -3.20 -12.36 -1.50
CA ILE A 87 -3.47 -11.31 -2.51
C ILE A 87 -3.29 -11.83 -3.94
N SER A 88 -2.28 -12.69 -4.18
CA SER A 88 -1.96 -13.21 -5.51
C SER A 88 -2.92 -14.29 -6.01
N ARG A 89 -3.61 -15.00 -5.11
CA ARG A 89 -4.52 -16.11 -5.40
C ARG A 89 -5.83 -15.96 -4.64
N PRO A 90 -6.65 -14.96 -5.02
CA PRO A 90 -7.67 -14.46 -4.12
C PRO A 90 -8.88 -15.38 -3.93
N VAL A 91 -9.19 -16.28 -4.87
CA VAL A 91 -10.30 -17.24 -4.71
C VAL A 91 -9.72 -18.59 -4.26
N PRO A 92 -10.24 -19.24 -3.20
CA PRO A 92 -11.46 -18.97 -2.40
C PRO A 92 -11.25 -18.12 -1.12
N ARG A 93 -10.10 -17.47 -0.94
CA ARG A 93 -9.64 -16.94 0.35
C ARG A 93 -9.94 -15.45 0.59
N ILE A 94 -10.83 -14.84 -0.20
CA ILE A 94 -11.11 -13.39 -0.18
C ILE A 94 -11.40 -12.85 1.24
N THR A 95 -12.20 -13.56 2.02
CA THR A 95 -12.59 -13.14 3.38
C THR A 95 -11.39 -13.09 4.34
N GLU A 96 -10.43 -14.01 4.20
CA GLU A 96 -9.18 -13.98 4.97
C GLU A 96 -8.36 -12.72 4.63
N ILE A 97 -8.28 -12.36 3.35
CA ILE A 97 -7.51 -11.17 2.90
C ILE A 97 -8.12 -9.89 3.48
N ILE A 98 -9.44 -9.74 3.41
CA ILE A 98 -10.13 -8.56 3.93
C ILE A 98 -9.86 -8.40 5.42
N LYS A 99 -9.89 -9.51 6.18
CA LYS A 99 -9.62 -9.48 7.62
C LYS A 99 -8.18 -9.07 7.94
N GLU A 100 -7.19 -9.66 7.26
CA GLU A 100 -5.77 -9.33 7.44
C GLU A 100 -5.50 -7.85 7.08
N MET A 101 -6.09 -7.35 5.99
CA MET A 101 -5.95 -5.95 5.59
C MET A 101 -6.64 -5.00 6.56
N SER A 102 -7.80 -5.40 7.11
CA SER A 102 -8.52 -4.59 8.10
C SER A 102 -7.74 -4.43 9.39
N VAL A 103 -7.00 -5.45 9.84
CA VAL A 103 -6.07 -5.32 10.98
C VAL A 103 -5.02 -4.25 10.69
N ILE A 104 -4.37 -4.31 9.51
CA ILE A 104 -3.35 -3.32 9.12
C ILE A 104 -3.92 -1.90 9.08
N ILE A 105 -5.13 -1.73 8.54
CA ILE A 105 -5.76 -0.42 8.36
C ILE A 105 -6.21 0.20 9.69
N ASN A 106 -6.55 -0.61 10.69
CA ASN A 106 -7.12 -0.15 11.96
C ASN A 106 -6.15 -0.19 13.16
N GLU A 107 -4.88 -0.58 12.95
CA GLU A 107 -3.78 -0.26 13.88
C GLU A 107 -3.44 1.23 13.85
#